data_AF-A0AAW5R3I8-F1
#
_entry.id   AF-A0AAW5R3I8-F1
#
_cell.length_a   1.000
_cell.length_b   1.000
_cell.length_c   1.000
_cell.angle_alpha   90.00
_cell.angle_beta   90.00
_cell.angle_gamma   90.00
#
_symmetry.space_group_name_H-M   'P 1'
#
loop_
_entity.id
_entity.type
_entity.pdbx_description
1 polymer ?
#
loop_
_entity_poly.entity_id
_entity_poly.type
_entity_poly.pdbx_seq_one_letter_code
_entity_poly.pdbx_strand_id
1 'polypeptide(L)'
;MLAAGITEASVLTIALDILAAYGLKLALWFGWPGLMAGGLLGTALFPGWRISAAVGGALVGATAWAACWLAVALGLRMMGVGG
;
A
#
# COMPACT_ATOMS: atom_id res chain seq x y z
N MET A 1 -22.24 -22.41 -26.99
CA MET A 1 -20.91 -22.45 -26.33
C MET A 1 -20.17 -21.11 -26.48
N LEU A 2 -20.83 -19.97 -26.19
CA LEU A 2 -20.23 -18.62 -26.36
C LEU A 2 -20.41 -17.71 -25.14
N ALA A 3 -21.06 -18.20 -24.06
CA ALA A 3 -21.38 -17.41 -22.86
C ALA A 3 -20.35 -17.54 -21.72
N ALA A 4 -19.47 -18.55 -21.77
CA ALA A 4 -18.48 -18.81 -20.73
C ALA A 4 -17.16 -18.03 -20.89
N GLY A 5 -16.90 -17.44 -22.07
CA GLY A 5 -15.66 -16.69 -22.34
C GLY A 5 -15.72 -15.20 -21.96
N ILE A 6 -16.91 -14.67 -21.69
CA ILE A 6 -17.11 -13.24 -21.35
C ILE A 6 -16.91 -13.02 -19.85
N THR A 7 -17.00 -14.04 -19.00
CA THR A 7 -17.05 -13.86 -17.54
C THR A 7 -15.69 -13.69 -16.88
N GLU A 8 -14.66 -14.43 -17.27
CA GLU A 8 -13.35 -14.34 -16.59
C GLU A 8 -12.52 -13.13 -17.05
N ALA A 9 -12.47 -12.91 -18.36
CA ALA A 9 -11.77 -11.77 -18.94
C ALA A 9 -12.41 -10.44 -18.49
N SER A 10 -13.74 -10.34 -18.44
CA SER A 10 -14.40 -9.11 -17.96
C SER A 10 -14.21 -8.86 -16.47
N VAL A 11 -14.22 -9.90 -15.64
CA VAL A 11 -13.96 -9.77 -14.20
C VAL A 11 -12.53 -9.28 -13.94
N LEU A 12 -11.55 -9.77 -14.70
CA LEU A 12 -10.17 -9.31 -14.61
C LEU A 12 -10.05 -7.83 -14.99
N THR A 13 -10.69 -7.40 -16.08
CA THR A 13 -10.67 -6.00 -16.52
C THR A 13 -11.35 -5.08 -15.52
N ILE A 14 -12.50 -5.48 -14.96
CA ILE A 14 -13.20 -4.73 -13.91
C ILE A 14 -12.34 -4.63 -12.65
N ALA A 15 -11.67 -5.71 -12.25
CA ALA A 15 -10.77 -5.69 -11.11
C ALA A 15 -9.56 -4.75 -11.33
N LEU A 16 -9.01 -4.73 -12.54
CA LEU A 16 -7.93 -3.82 -12.93
C LEU A 16 -8.38 -2.36 -12.95
N ASP A 17 -9.58 -2.06 -13.46
CA ASP A 17 -10.15 -0.71 -13.44
C ASP A 17 -10.43 -0.23 -12.01
N ILE A 18 -10.96 -1.10 -11.15
CA ILE A 18 -11.16 -0.80 -9.72
C ILE A 18 -9.81 -0.59 -9.03
N LEU A 19 -8.81 -1.42 -9.31
CA LEU A 19 -7.48 -1.26 -8.75
C LEU A 19 -6.80 0.04 -9.25
N ALA A 20 -7.00 0.43 -10.50
CA ALA A 20 -6.50 1.70 -11.02
C ALA A 20 -7.21 2.90 -10.39
N ALA A 21 -8.53 2.84 -10.22
CA ALA A 21 -9.34 3.94 -9.69
C ALA A 21 -9.22 4.10 -8.16
N TYR A 22 -9.08 2.99 -7.44
CA TYR A 22 -9.10 2.96 -5.97
C TYR A 22 -7.80 2.50 -5.34
N GLY A 23 -6.90 1.84 -6.05
CA GLY A 23 -5.64 1.32 -5.51
C GLY A 23 -4.75 2.43 -4.95
N LEU A 24 -4.59 3.56 -5.66
CA LEU A 24 -3.84 4.70 -5.16
C LEU A 24 -4.49 5.29 -3.90
N LYS A 25 -5.82 5.40 -3.88
CA LYS A 25 -6.58 5.91 -2.74
C LYS A 25 -6.46 4.98 -1.53
N LEU A 26 -6.62 3.67 -1.71
CA LEU A 26 -6.43 2.67 -0.66
C LEU A 26 -4.99 2.69 -0.14
N ALA A 27 -4.02 2.78 -1.04
CA ALA A 27 -2.62 2.84 -0.68
C ALA A 27 -2.35 4.09 0.20
N LEU A 28 -2.80 5.27 -0.23
CA LEU A 28 -2.74 6.48 0.58
C LEU A 28 -3.47 6.35 1.92
N TRP A 29 -4.68 5.75 1.92
CA TRP A 29 -5.51 5.62 3.12
C TRP A 29 -4.88 4.68 4.16
N PHE A 30 -4.29 3.57 3.73
CA PHE A 30 -3.59 2.63 4.61
C PHE A 30 -2.17 3.09 4.98
N GLY A 31 -1.53 3.94 4.17
CA GLY A 31 -0.23 4.52 4.47
C GLY A 31 -0.30 5.67 5.49
N TRP A 32 -1.43 6.39 5.53
CA TRP A 32 -1.62 7.55 6.40
C TRP A 32 -1.48 7.25 7.90
N PRO A 33 -2.03 6.13 8.44
CA PRO A 33 -1.80 5.73 9.82
C PRO A 33 -0.34 5.42 10.12
N GLY A 34 0.39 4.81 9.18
CA GLY A 34 1.82 4.49 9.36
C GLY A 34 2.70 5.74 9.40
N LEU A 35 2.41 6.72 8.54
CA LEU A 35 3.03 8.05 8.54
C LEU A 35 2.76 8.79 9.87
N MET A 36 1.52 8.79 10.33
CA MET A 36 1.12 9.43 11.59
C MET A 36 1.74 8.74 12.81
N ALA A 37 1.68 7.40 12.87
CA ALA A 37 2.26 6.63 13.97
C ALA A 37 3.77 6.80 14.05
N GLY A 38 4.46 6.74 12.90
CA GLY A 38 5.89 6.97 12.82
C GLY A 38 6.26 8.39 13.26
N GLY A 39 5.56 9.40 12.76
CA GLY A 39 5.79 10.80 13.14
C GLY A 39 5.53 11.06 14.62
N LEU A 40 4.44 10.53 15.18
CA LEU A 40 4.11 10.63 16.61
C LEU A 40 5.17 9.95 17.48
N LEU A 41 5.58 8.72 17.14
CA LEU A 41 6.67 8.02 17.83
C LEU A 41 7.98 8.80 17.81
N GLY A 42 8.34 9.36 16.65
CA GLY A 42 9.52 10.21 16.52
C GLY A 42 9.45 11.43 17.44
N THR A 43 8.33 12.15 17.44
CA THR A 43 8.14 13.31 18.33
C THR A 43 8.12 12.95 19.82
N ALA A 44 7.66 11.75 20.17
CA ALA A 44 7.62 11.26 21.54
C ALA A 44 9.01 10.87 22.05
N LEU A 45 9.83 10.26 21.19
CA LEU A 45 11.20 9.84 21.52
C LEU A 45 12.18 11.03 21.58
N PHE A 46 11.96 12.07 20.78
CA PHE A 46 12.85 13.23 20.71
C PHE A 46 12.11 14.56 20.87
N PRO A 47 11.68 14.90 22.11
CA PRO A 47 10.86 16.09 22.37
C PRO A 47 11.58 17.42 22.14
N GLY A 48 12.92 17.45 22.12
CA GLY A 48 13.70 18.66 21.79
C GLY A 48 13.82 18.95 20.29
N TRP A 49 13.57 17.95 19.43
CA TRP A 49 13.78 18.01 17.98
C TRP A 49 12.53 17.55 17.22
N ARG A 50 11.35 17.98 17.70
CA ARG A 50 10.03 17.43 17.31
C ARG A 50 9.82 17.41 15.80
N ILE A 51 10.21 18.47 15.08
CA ILE A 51 9.99 18.56 13.63
C ILE A 51 10.85 17.54 12.89
N SER A 52 12.16 17.49 13.16
CA SER A 52 13.07 16.54 12.53
C SER A 52 12.72 15.09 12.88
N ALA A 53 12.27 14.86 14.11
CA ALA A 53 11.86 13.53 14.57
C ALA A 53 10.49 13.10 14.02
N ALA A 54 9.54 14.04 13.85
CA ALA A 54 8.28 13.79 13.15
C ALA A 54 8.54 13.40 11.69
N VAL A 55 9.40 14.14 11.00
CA VAL A 55 9.75 13.88 9.61
C VAL A 55 10.50 12.56 9.47
N GLY A 56 11.48 12.31 10.33
CA GLY A 56 12.23 11.05 10.35
C GLY A 56 11.34 9.85 10.64
N GLY A 57 10.48 9.96 11.64
CA GLY A 57 9.52 8.91 11.99
C GLY A 57 8.49 8.66 10.90
N ALA A 58 7.97 9.71 10.26
CA ALA A 58 7.05 9.59 9.12
C ALA A 58 7.73 8.90 7.93
N LEU A 59 8.98 9.25 7.61
CA LEU A 59 9.76 8.60 6.55
C LEU A 59 9.96 7.10 6.82
N VAL A 60 10.33 6.74 8.05
CA VAL A 60 10.49 5.33 8.45
C VAL A 60 9.17 4.58 8.33
N GLY A 61 8.06 5.18 8.77
CA GLY A 61 6.72 4.63 8.61
C GLY A 61 6.32 4.43 7.15
N ALA A 62 6.65 5.40 6.28
CA ALA A 62 6.40 5.32 4.85
C ALA A 62 7.23 4.22 4.17
N THR A 63 8.52 4.08 4.53
CA THR A 63 9.38 3.02 3.98
C THR A 63 8.95 1.64 4.44
N ALA A 64 8.54 1.47 5.71
CA ALA A 64 8.04 0.20 6.22
C ALA A 64 6.72 -0.18 5.53
N TRP A 65 5.85 0.80 5.27
CA TRP A 65 4.62 0.61 4.54
C TRP A 65 4.87 0.21 3.07
N ALA A 66 5.79 0.89 2.38
CA ALA A 66 6.19 0.53 1.02
C ALA A 66 6.81 -0.89 0.96
N ALA A 67 7.61 -1.25 1.95
CA ALA A 67 8.19 -2.59 2.07
C ALA A 67 7.10 -3.68 2.28
N CYS A 68 6.06 -3.40 3.06
CA CYS A 68 4.92 -4.31 3.21
C CYS A 68 4.19 -4.55 1.87
N TRP A 69 3.95 -3.49 1.08
CA TRP A 69 3.35 -3.64 -0.25
C TRP A 69 4.25 -4.38 -1.24
N LEU A 70 5.56 -4.14 -1.18
CA LEU A 70 6.54 -4.92 -1.96
C LEU A 70 6.50 -6.40 -1.58
N ALA A 71 6.39 -6.73 -0.28
CA ALA A 71 6.26 -8.11 0.18
C ALA A 71 4.95 -8.76 -0.30
N VAL A 72 3.83 -8.03 -0.30
CA VAL A 72 2.56 -8.51 -0.87
C VAL A 72 2.68 -8.75 -2.38
N ALA A 73 3.27 -7.81 -3.13
CA ALA A 73 3.49 -7.96 -4.57
C ALA A 73 4.40 -9.15 -4.91
N LEU A 74 5.47 -9.35 -4.13
CA LEU A 74 6.34 -10.52 -4.22
C LEU A 74 5.60 -11.81 -3.89
N GLY A 75 4.76 -11.81 -2.84
CA GLY A 75 3.93 -12.95 -2.47
C GLY A 75 2.96 -13.35 -3.58
N LEU A 76 2.28 -12.38 -4.19
CA LEU A 76 1.37 -12.62 -5.32
C LEU A 76 2.11 -13.16 -6.56
N ARG A 77 3.32 -12.66 -6.83
CA ARG A 77 4.19 -13.16 -7.91
C ARG A 77 4.62 -14.61 -7.67
N MET A 78 4.97 -14.95 -6.43
CA MET A 78 5.39 -16.31 -6.04
C MET A 78 4.23 -17.31 -6.04
N MET A 79 3.00 -16.87 -5.79
CA MET A 79 1.79 -17.70 -5.83
C MET A 79 1.27 -17.96 -7.26
N GLY A 80 1.93 -17.46 -8.31
CA GLY A 80 1.58 -17.75 -9.69
C GLY A 80 0.28 -17.09 -10.17
N VAL A 81 -0.19 -16.00 -9.53
CA VAL A 81 -1.39 -15.23 -9.95
C VAL A 81 -1.11 -14.38 -11.21
N GLY A 82 -0.16 -14.81 -12.04
CA GLY A 82 0.31 -14.08 -13.21
C GLY A 82 1.08 -14.99 -14.16
N GLY A 83 0.43 -16.08 -14.58
CA GLY A 83 0.82 -16.97 -15.67
C GLY A 83 -0.43 -17.41 -16.41
#